data_AF-B2T7H2-F1
#
_entry.id   AF-B2T7H2-F1
#
_cell.length_a   1.000
_cell.length_b   1.000
_cell.length_c   1.000
_cell.angle_alpha   90.00
_cell.angle_beta   90.00
_cell.angle_gamma   90.00
#
_symmetry.space_group_name_H-M   'P 1'
#
loop_
_entity.id
_entity.type
_entity.pdbx_description
1 polymer ?
#
loop_
_entity_poly.entity_id
_entity_poly.type
_entity_poly.pdbx_seq_one_letter_code
_entity_poly.pdbx_strand_id
1 'polypeptide(L)'
;MKRRLVIQLPAVLAAIGACAFVSEAAARAVTVDISRLGGHPRLRAAIELYLDAVAGQVSTHTCFRNLVTCMYLCCCEFAECRDVGRVSIEQVDVTLVARKIALMPIPRPEQPIVRALVMWAASWSPHLPQVSLRQSCAVARRVIAATVISLPESSHL
;
A
#
# COMPACT_ATOMS: atom_id res chain seq x y z
N MET A 1 -3.29 21.02 17.14
CA MET A 1 -2.84 21.33 15.75
C MET A 1 -2.97 20.05 14.91
N LYS A 2 -3.84 20.03 13.90
CA LYS A 2 -4.07 18.87 13.03
C LYS A 2 -2.95 18.77 11.99
N ARG A 3 -2.12 17.72 12.03
CA ARG A 3 -1.06 17.46 11.04
C ARG A 3 -1.63 16.59 9.92
N ARG A 4 -1.99 17.21 8.80
CA ARG A 4 -2.41 16.51 7.58
C ARG A 4 -1.16 16.05 6.83
N LEU A 5 -1.03 14.75 6.57
CA LEU A 5 -0.04 14.25 5.62
C LEU A 5 -0.69 14.23 4.25
N VAL A 6 -0.35 15.24 3.46
CA VAL A 6 -0.60 15.18 2.02
C VAL A 6 0.50 14.30 1.45
N ILE A 7 0.17 13.09 1.02
CA ILE A 7 1.08 12.27 0.22
C ILE A 7 1.14 12.90 -1.18
N GLN A 8 1.90 14.00 -1.28
CA GLN A 8 2.29 14.61 -2.54
C GLN A 8 3.51 13.86 -3.04
N LEU A 9 3.46 13.38 -4.29
CA LEU A 9 4.70 13.03 -4.99
C LEU A 9 5.60 14.26 -4.95
N PRO A 10 6.88 14.14 -4.57
CA PRO A 10 7.81 15.18 -4.92
C PRO A 10 7.80 15.28 -6.45
N ALA A 11 7.51 16.48 -6.94
CA ALA A 11 7.82 16.86 -8.30
C ALA A 11 9.34 16.85 -8.46
N VAL A 12 9.94 15.66 -8.56
CA VAL A 12 11.30 15.51 -9.06
C VAL A 12 11.21 15.57 -10.58
N LEU A 13 11.08 16.79 -11.08
CA LEU A 13 11.30 17.11 -12.48
C LEU A 13 12.35 18.22 -12.51
N ALA A 14 13.62 17.83 -12.47
CA ALA A 14 14.73 18.63 -12.98
C ALA A 14 16.05 17.82 -13.06
N ALA A 15 16.03 16.62 -13.62
CA ALA A 15 17.22 16.05 -14.27
C ALA A 15 16.82 14.80 -15.07
N ILE A 16 17.21 14.80 -16.34
CA ILE A 16 16.98 13.76 -17.36
C ILE A 16 15.63 13.91 -18.08
N GLY A 17 15.74 14.47 -19.29
CA GLY A 17 14.65 14.76 -20.19
C GLY A 17 13.92 13.54 -20.76
N ALA A 18 12.83 13.86 -21.44
CA ALA A 18 11.95 12.99 -22.22
C ALA A 18 11.02 12.05 -21.42
N CYS A 19 9.87 12.58 -20.99
CA CYS A 19 8.54 11.95 -21.11
C CYS A 19 7.47 12.82 -20.40
N ALA A 20 7.29 14.06 -20.87
CA ALA A 20 6.19 14.90 -20.44
C ALA A 20 4.94 14.51 -21.24
N PHE A 21 4.19 13.47 -20.84
CA PHE A 21 2.79 13.20 -21.27
C PHE A 21 2.24 11.92 -20.60
N VAL A 22 2.11 11.85 -19.27
CA VAL A 22 1.19 10.85 -18.66
C VAL A 22 0.53 11.38 -17.38
N SER A 23 -0.59 12.06 -17.60
CA SER A 23 -1.86 11.88 -16.89
C SER A 23 -2.01 12.44 -15.47
N GLU A 24 -2.50 13.68 -15.47
CA GLU A 24 -3.39 14.36 -14.52
C GLU A 24 -4.41 13.47 -13.77
N ALA A 25 -4.75 12.28 -14.26
CA ALA A 25 -5.63 11.32 -13.59
C ALA A 25 -4.97 10.54 -12.42
N ALA A 26 -3.65 10.60 -12.25
CA ALA A 26 -2.94 9.87 -11.20
C ALA A 26 -2.86 10.62 -9.85
N ALA A 27 -3.28 11.88 -9.77
CA ALA A 27 -3.01 12.77 -8.64
C ALA A 27 -4.16 12.89 -7.61
N ARG A 28 -4.98 11.85 -7.40
CA ARG A 28 -5.77 11.77 -6.15
C ARG A 28 -4.82 11.51 -4.98
N ALA A 29 -4.29 12.58 -4.40
CA ALA A 29 -3.53 12.56 -3.16
C ALA A 29 -4.41 11.91 -2.09
N VAL A 30 -3.97 10.77 -1.56
CA VAL A 30 -4.58 10.21 -0.37
C VAL A 30 -4.13 11.11 0.77
N THR A 31 -5.01 12.03 1.17
CA THR A 31 -4.74 12.91 2.31
C THR A 31 -5.09 12.11 3.55
N VAL A 32 -4.09 11.47 4.16
CA VAL A 32 -4.30 10.73 5.40
C VAL A 32 -4.06 11.69 6.55
N ASP A 33 -5.09 11.93 7.35
CA ASP A 33 -4.92 12.63 8.61
C ASP A 33 -4.18 11.71 9.58
N ILE A 34 -2.88 11.94 9.81
CA ILE A 34 -2.06 11.10 10.69
C ILE A 34 -2.65 11.05 12.10
N SER A 35 -3.35 12.11 12.53
CA SER A 35 -3.98 12.11 13.86
C SER A 35 -5.09 11.06 14.00
N ARG A 36 -5.71 10.63 12.88
CA ARG A 36 -6.64 9.50 12.86
C ARG A 36 -5.95 8.13 12.89
N LEU A 37 -4.65 8.06 12.61
CA LEU A 37 -3.86 6.83 12.67
C LEU A 37 -3.37 6.50 14.08
N GLY A 38 -3.77 7.26 15.11
CA GLY A 38 -3.35 7.08 16.50
C GLY A 38 -3.61 5.66 17.04
N GLY A 39 -4.71 5.04 16.62
CA GLY A 39 -5.08 3.66 16.98
C GLY A 39 -4.72 2.59 15.95
N HIS A 40 -4.04 2.96 14.85
CA HIS A 40 -3.81 2.07 13.69
C HIS A 40 -2.31 1.96 13.37
N PRO A 41 -1.51 1.30 14.24
CA PRO A 41 -0.06 1.26 14.10
C PRO A 41 0.40 0.51 12.84
N ARG A 42 -0.35 -0.49 12.37
CA ARG A 42 0.02 -1.25 11.16
C ARG A 42 -0.22 -0.43 9.91
N LEU A 43 -1.32 0.31 9.85
CA LEU A 43 -1.56 1.25 8.75
C LEU A 43 -0.49 2.35 8.69
N ARG A 44 -0.01 2.84 9.84
CA ARG A 44 1.12 3.80 9.86
C ARG A 44 2.39 3.19 9.26
N ALA A 45 2.80 2.03 9.74
CA ALA A 45 3.96 1.31 9.20
C ALA A 45 3.81 0.99 7.70
N ALA A 46 2.59 0.63 7.26
CA ALA A 46 2.30 0.40 5.85
C ALA A 46 2.54 1.65 4.99
N ILE A 47 2.14 2.83 5.48
CA ILE A 47 2.35 4.10 4.78
C ILE A 47 3.85 4.43 4.71
N GLU A 48 4.60 4.24 5.81
CA GLU A 48 6.06 4.46 5.83
C GLU A 48 6.77 3.58 4.79
N LEU A 49 6.47 2.27 4.77
CA LEU A 49 7.03 1.34 3.78
C LEU A 49 6.68 1.73 2.34
N TYR A 50 5.46 2.21 2.10
CA TYR A 50 5.06 2.70 0.78
C TYR A 50 5.87 3.94 0.37
N LEU A 51 6.07 4.90 1.29
CA LEU A 51 6.86 6.09 1.02
C LEU A 51 8.32 5.74 0.71
N ASP A 52 8.92 4.81 1.47
CA ASP A 52 10.28 4.32 1.21
C ASP A 52 10.40 3.66 -0.16
N ALA A 53 9.39 2.86 -0.55
CA ALA A 53 9.37 2.21 -1.86
C ALA A 53 9.27 3.22 -3.02
N VAL A 54 8.53 4.31 -2.85
CA VAL A 54 8.32 5.34 -3.88
C VAL A 54 9.45 6.36 -3.92
N ALA A 55 10.14 6.60 -2.81
CA ALA A 55 11.30 7.49 -2.75
C ALA A 55 12.47 7.01 -3.63
N GLY A 56 12.51 5.72 -3.98
CA GLY A 56 13.51 5.15 -4.89
C GLY A 56 14.93 5.13 -4.33
N GLN A 57 15.09 5.32 -3.03
CA GLN A 57 16.39 5.32 -2.35
C GLN A 57 16.90 3.92 -1.99
N VAL A 58 16.08 2.89 -2.24
CA VAL A 58 16.39 1.48 -1.97
C VAL A 58 16.39 0.68 -3.27
N SER A 59 16.97 -0.54 -3.22
CA SER A 59 17.00 -1.42 -4.39
C SER A 59 15.59 -1.76 -4.88
N THR A 60 15.42 -2.05 -6.18
CA THR A 60 14.13 -2.45 -6.76
C THR A 60 13.52 -3.66 -6.04
N HIS A 61 14.34 -4.61 -5.62
CA HIS A 61 13.90 -5.77 -4.85
C HIS A 61 13.32 -5.33 -3.49
N THR A 62 14.01 -4.44 -2.78
CA THR A 62 13.55 -3.85 -1.52
C THR A 62 12.25 -3.05 -1.73
N CYS A 63 12.13 -2.27 -2.81
CA CYS A 63 10.89 -1.58 -3.15
C CYS A 63 9.71 -2.57 -3.24
N PHE A 64 9.85 -3.66 -3.99
CA PHE A 64 8.78 -4.66 -4.09
C PHE A 64 8.46 -5.33 -2.75
N ARG A 65 9.48 -5.62 -1.92
CA ARG A 65 9.26 -6.15 -0.56
C ARG A 65 8.47 -5.17 0.30
N ASN A 66 8.85 -3.89 0.30
CA ASN A 66 8.15 -2.85 1.02
C ASN A 66 6.69 -2.70 0.56
N LEU A 67 6.43 -2.77 -0.75
CA LEU A 67 5.06 -2.71 -1.30
C LEU A 67 4.22 -3.93 -0.88
N VAL A 68 4.79 -5.13 -0.88
CA VAL A 68 4.07 -6.33 -0.41
C VAL A 68 3.77 -6.23 1.08
N THR A 69 4.77 -5.89 1.90
CA THR A 69 4.59 -5.72 3.34
C THR A 69 3.57 -4.62 3.66
N CYS A 70 3.60 -3.51 2.92
CA CYS A 70 2.59 -2.46 2.99
C CYS A 70 1.17 -3.01 2.75
N MET A 71 0.96 -3.70 1.62
CA MET A 71 -0.36 -4.27 1.30
C MET A 71 -0.81 -5.33 2.32
N TYR A 72 0.13 -6.13 2.84
CA TYR A 72 -0.14 -7.11 3.90
C TYR A 72 -0.63 -6.43 5.17
N LEU A 73 0.11 -5.44 5.68
CA LEU A 73 -0.27 -4.70 6.89
C LEU A 73 -1.63 -4.01 6.74
N CYS A 74 -1.91 -3.44 5.57
CA CYS A 74 -3.23 -2.88 5.24
C CYS A 74 -4.35 -3.94 5.26
N CYS A 75 -4.09 -5.16 4.81
CA CYS A 75 -5.05 -6.27 4.87
C CYS A 75 -5.28 -6.76 6.31
N CYS A 76 -4.23 -6.80 7.14
CA CYS A 76 -4.35 -7.12 8.56
C CYS A 76 -5.20 -6.08 9.30
N GLU A 77 -4.93 -4.80 9.07
CA GLU A 77 -5.71 -3.69 9.65
C GLU A 77 -7.19 -3.75 9.22
N PHE A 78 -7.44 -3.98 7.92
CA PHE A 78 -8.80 -4.12 7.39
C PHE A 78 -9.54 -5.34 8.00
N ALA A 79 -8.82 -6.43 8.27
CA ALA A 79 -9.40 -7.61 8.89
C ALA A 79 -9.81 -7.37 10.35
N GLU A 80 -8.97 -6.65 11.11
CA GLU A 80 -9.24 -6.31 12.50
C GLU A 80 -10.37 -5.28 12.65
N CYS A 81 -10.46 -4.30 11.75
CA CYS A 81 -11.56 -3.33 11.74
C CYS A 81 -12.94 -3.97 11.46
N ARG A 82 -12.98 -5.22 11.01
CA ARG A 82 -14.22 -5.96 10.72
C ARG A 82 -14.46 -7.15 11.66
N ASP A 83 -13.84 -7.15 12.83
CA ASP A 83 -13.99 -8.18 13.87
C ASP A 83 -13.69 -9.62 13.41
N VAL A 84 -12.83 -9.79 12.39
CA VAL A 84 -12.47 -11.13 11.88
C VAL A 84 -11.34 -11.78 12.72
N GLY A 85 -11.16 -11.35 13.96
CA GLY A 85 -10.12 -11.80 14.89
C GLY A 85 -8.77 -11.10 14.69
N ARG A 86 -7.93 -11.13 15.74
CA ARG A 86 -6.54 -10.62 15.68
C ARG A 86 -5.73 -11.47 14.70
N VAL A 87 -5.09 -10.81 13.76
CA VAL A 87 -4.22 -11.46 12.76
C VAL A 87 -2.78 -11.44 13.27
N SER A 88 -2.11 -12.59 13.33
CA SER A 88 -0.68 -12.68 13.62
C SER A 88 0.16 -12.16 12.45
N ILE A 89 1.25 -11.43 12.74
CA ILE A 89 2.09 -10.74 11.74
C ILE A 89 3.39 -11.53 11.45
N GLU A 90 3.52 -12.76 11.94
CA GLU A 90 4.80 -13.50 11.90
C GLU A 90 5.32 -13.73 10.48
N GLN A 91 4.44 -13.96 9.49
CA GLN A 91 4.79 -14.12 8.09
C GLN A 91 3.71 -13.58 7.16
N VAL A 92 4.08 -13.21 5.93
CA VAL A 92 3.13 -12.76 4.90
C VAL A 92 2.24 -13.94 4.51
N ASP A 93 0.99 -13.92 4.96
CA ASP A 93 -0.03 -14.91 4.57
C ASP A 93 -0.67 -14.52 3.22
N VAL A 94 -0.31 -15.28 2.18
CA VAL A 94 -0.86 -15.13 0.83
C VAL A 94 -2.38 -15.27 0.79
N THR A 95 -2.91 -16.19 1.58
CA THR A 95 -4.34 -16.51 1.64
C THR A 95 -5.10 -15.36 2.28
N LEU A 96 -4.54 -14.76 3.33
CA LEU A 96 -5.10 -13.56 3.95
C LEU A 96 -5.19 -12.42 2.93
N VAL A 97 -4.08 -12.08 2.27
CA VAL A 97 -4.06 -10.96 1.32
C VAL A 97 -5.06 -11.19 0.19
N ALA A 98 -5.05 -12.39 -0.44
CA ALA A 98 -5.98 -12.70 -1.52
C ALA A 98 -7.46 -12.56 -1.09
N ARG A 99 -7.83 -13.09 0.08
CA ARG A 99 -9.20 -13.00 0.61
C ARG A 99 -9.60 -11.56 0.92
N LYS A 100 -8.71 -10.78 1.53
CA LYS A 100 -9.03 -9.41 1.95
C LYS A 100 -9.07 -8.43 0.78
N ILE A 101 -8.16 -8.56 -0.18
CA ILE A 101 -8.18 -7.77 -1.42
C ILE A 101 -9.47 -7.97 -2.21
N ALA A 102 -10.03 -9.19 -2.22
CA ALA A 102 -11.31 -9.46 -2.86
C ALA A 102 -12.50 -8.76 -2.19
N LEU A 103 -12.38 -8.42 -0.89
CA LEU A 103 -13.40 -7.70 -0.11
C LEU A 103 -13.19 -6.18 -0.11
N MET A 104 -12.02 -5.71 -0.54
CA MET A 104 -11.71 -4.29 -0.66
C MET A 104 -12.26 -3.73 -1.99
N PRO A 105 -12.58 -2.43 -2.05
CA PRO A 105 -12.97 -1.74 -3.29
C PRO A 105 -11.77 -1.53 -4.24
N ILE A 106 -11.09 -2.61 -4.62
CA ILE A 106 -9.94 -2.61 -5.54
C ILE A 106 -10.41 -3.11 -6.91
N PRO A 107 -10.09 -2.41 -8.00
CA PRO A 107 -10.45 -2.83 -9.35
C PRO A 107 -10.00 -4.27 -9.68
N ARG A 108 -10.90 -5.06 -10.28
CA ARG A 108 -10.62 -6.46 -10.67
C ARG A 108 -9.33 -6.64 -11.49
N PRO A 109 -8.98 -5.76 -12.45
CA PRO A 109 -7.72 -5.88 -13.21
C PRO A 109 -6.45 -5.79 -12.36
N GLU A 110 -6.54 -5.29 -11.12
CA GLU A 110 -5.40 -5.11 -10.22
C GLU A 110 -5.17 -6.29 -9.28
N GLN A 111 -6.19 -7.12 -9.07
CA GLN A 111 -6.08 -8.30 -8.21
C GLN A 111 -4.98 -9.29 -8.68
N PRO A 112 -4.79 -9.54 -9.99
CA PRO A 112 -3.68 -10.37 -10.46
C PRO A 112 -2.30 -9.79 -10.10
N ILE A 113 -2.15 -8.47 -10.08
CA ILE A 113 -0.89 -7.80 -9.70
C ILE A 113 -0.59 -8.08 -8.23
N VAL A 114 -1.58 -7.90 -7.35
CA VAL A 114 -1.42 -8.21 -5.92
C VAL A 114 -1.07 -9.68 -5.74
N ARG A 115 -1.78 -10.58 -6.42
CA ARG A 115 -1.53 -12.02 -6.33
C ARG A 115 -0.10 -12.38 -6.76
N ALA A 116 0.37 -11.82 -7.88
CA ALA A 116 1.73 -12.07 -8.37
C ALA A 116 2.79 -11.58 -7.37
N LEU A 117 2.63 -10.38 -6.81
CA LEU A 117 3.53 -9.80 -5.82
C LEU A 117 3.60 -10.63 -4.53
N VAL A 118 2.45 -11.08 -4.04
CA VAL A 118 2.37 -11.83 -2.78
C VAL A 118 2.89 -13.25 -2.95
N MET A 119 2.56 -13.93 -4.05
CA MET A 119 3.15 -15.23 -4.41
C MET A 119 4.67 -15.15 -4.54
N TRP A 120 5.16 -14.13 -5.22
CA TRP A 120 6.59 -13.86 -5.33
C TRP A 120 7.24 -13.70 -3.96
N ALA A 121 6.65 -12.89 -3.08
CA ALA A 121 7.20 -12.65 -1.75
C ALA A 121 7.25 -13.92 -0.90
N ALA A 122 6.20 -14.75 -0.95
CA ALA A 122 6.10 -16.01 -0.22
C ALA A 122 7.06 -17.09 -0.75
N SER A 123 7.42 -17.04 -2.03
CA SER A 123 8.33 -18.00 -2.66
C SER A 123 9.82 -17.77 -2.36
N TRP A 124 10.18 -16.69 -1.66
CA TRP A 124 11.58 -16.29 -1.43
C TRP A 124 12.41 -16.19 -2.73
N SER A 125 11.75 -15.95 -3.87
CA SER A 125 12.39 -15.89 -5.18
C SER A 125 13.53 -14.85 -5.21
N PRO A 126 14.72 -15.20 -5.72
CA PRO A 126 15.81 -14.24 -5.91
C PRO A 126 15.59 -13.32 -7.12
N HIS A 127 14.69 -13.70 -8.04
CA HIS A 127 14.33 -12.91 -9.22
C HIS A 127 13.24 -11.91 -8.90
N LEU A 128 13.22 -10.77 -9.59
CA LEU A 128 12.14 -9.77 -9.50
C LEU A 128 10.79 -10.33 -9.98
N PRO A 129 9.66 -9.84 -9.43
CA PRO A 129 8.34 -10.28 -9.88
C PRO A 129 8.08 -9.79 -11.32
N GLN A 130 7.31 -10.56 -12.09
CA GLN A 130 6.91 -10.22 -13.46
C GLN A 130 5.77 -9.17 -13.49
N VAL A 131 5.93 -8.08 -12.74
CA VAL A 131 5.01 -6.94 -12.72
C VAL A 131 5.81 -5.65 -12.68
N SER A 132 5.26 -4.56 -13.21
CA SER A 132 5.96 -3.29 -13.15
C SER A 132 5.92 -2.67 -11.75
N LEU A 133 7.01 -2.02 -11.35
CA LEU A 133 7.07 -1.29 -10.08
C LEU A 133 6.01 -0.17 -10.05
N ARG A 134 5.82 0.55 -11.15
CA ARG A 134 4.81 1.62 -11.28
C ARG A 134 3.39 1.11 -11.02
N GLN A 135 3.00 -0.01 -11.62
CA GLN A 135 1.69 -0.63 -11.37
C GLN A 135 1.59 -1.08 -9.91
N SER A 136 2.65 -1.68 -9.37
CA SER A 136 2.67 -2.15 -7.98
C SER A 136 2.48 -1.01 -6.99
N CYS A 137 3.14 0.14 -7.20
CA CYS A 137 2.91 1.34 -6.39
C CYS A 137 1.48 1.85 -6.50
N ALA A 138 0.91 1.90 -7.72
CA ALA A 138 -0.45 2.36 -7.93
C ALA A 138 -1.48 1.49 -7.19
N VAL A 139 -1.30 0.16 -7.22
CA VAL A 139 -2.14 -0.80 -6.51
C VAL A 139 -1.97 -0.66 -4.99
N ALA A 140 -0.73 -0.60 -4.49
CA ALA A 140 -0.47 -0.42 -3.06
C ALA A 140 -1.13 0.87 -2.51
N ARG A 141 -1.07 1.97 -3.27
CA ARG A 141 -1.75 3.22 -2.90
C ARG A 141 -3.27 3.05 -2.77
N ARG A 142 -3.89 2.27 -3.66
CA ARG A 142 -5.33 1.98 -3.60
C ARG A 142 -5.69 1.06 -2.45
N VAL A 143 -4.83 0.10 -2.12
CA VAL A 143 -4.98 -0.74 -0.93
C VAL A 143 -4.95 0.13 0.34
N ILE A 144 -3.97 1.04 0.47
CA ILE A 144 -3.92 2.00 1.59
C ILE A 144 -5.21 2.82 1.66
N ALA A 145 -5.65 3.39 0.53
CA ALA A 145 -6.87 4.20 0.50
C ALA A 145 -8.11 3.41 0.91
N ALA A 146 -8.25 2.17 0.42
CA ALA A 146 -9.33 1.26 0.78
C ALA A 146 -9.32 0.94 2.29
N THR A 147 -8.15 0.69 2.87
CA THR A 147 -8.01 0.46 4.30
C THR A 147 -8.38 1.70 5.11
N VAL A 148 -7.91 2.89 4.72
CA VAL A 148 -8.26 4.16 5.40
C VAL A 148 -9.76 4.42 5.38
N ILE A 149 -10.44 4.17 4.26
CA ILE A 149 -11.89 4.32 4.13
C ILE A 149 -12.65 3.32 5.01
N SER A 150 -12.06 2.15 5.24
CA SER A 150 -12.68 1.09 6.07
C SER A 150 -12.50 1.29 7.57
N LEU A 151 -11.69 2.26 8.00
CA LEU A 151 -11.51 2.54 9.42
C LEU A 151 -12.83 3.04 10.01
N PRO A 152 -13.23 2.56 11.21
CA PRO A 152 -14.38 3.12 11.90
C PRO A 152 -14.15 4.61 12.14
N GLU A 153 -15.18 5.44 11.95
CA GLU A 153 -15.12 6.82 12.40
C GLU A 153 -14.84 6.79 13.90
N SER A 154 -13.77 7.44 14.34
CA SER A 154 -13.35 7.47 15.73
C SER A 154 -14.54 7.89 16.59
N SER A 155 -15.19 6.92 17.22
CA SER A 155 -16.25 7.19 18.16
C SER A 155 -15.55 7.82 19.36
N HIS A 156 -15.73 9.13 19.49
CA HIS A 156 -15.37 9.86 20.70
C HIS A 156 -16.17 9.23 21.85
N LEU A 157 -15.52 8.33 22.59
CA LEU A 157 -15.89 7.96 23.95
C LEU A 157 -14.92 8.67 24.89
#